data_AF-A0A4U1L3D1-F1
#
_entry.id   AF-A0A4U1L3D1-F1
#
_cell.length_a   1.000
_cell.length_b   1.000
_cell.length_c   1.000
_cell.angle_alpha   90.00
_cell.angle_beta   90.00
_cell.angle_gamma   90.00
#
_symmetry.space_group_name_H-M   'P 1'
#
loop_
_entity.id
_entity.type
_entity.pdbx_description
1 polymer ?
#
loop_
_entity_poly.entity_id
_entity_poly.type
_entity_poly.pdbx_seq_one_letter_code
_entity_poly.pdbx_strand_id
1 'polypeptide(L)'
;MPCPPTRFPRTDVAASFGEAVKGARKTKKWTRTGLARRVGVTRQTIIRLEAGRTKPGVQLVRALTHPSVFGPLPGLDWDLPARDALPWGFLARLARRGSGQKLRQVAEKAGCSTATLTDFERHVLYDPKILGIRHDRVGERYATALGFEDSDDMFAFLVARDATPWLDRIAAKFNQPRLANALRPSLRPAEPVLEIDLNT
;
A
#
# COMPACT_ATOMS: atom_id res chain seq x y z
N MET A 1 -4.47 22.25 -13.63
CA MET A 1 -4.98 20.87 -13.57
C MET A 1 -5.55 20.63 -12.18
N PRO A 2 -6.77 20.09 -12.03
CA PRO A 2 -7.31 19.78 -10.71
C PRO A 2 -6.46 18.67 -10.06
N CYS A 3 -6.00 18.91 -8.83
CA CYS A 3 -5.22 17.94 -8.06
C CYS A 3 -6.02 16.63 -7.91
N PRO A 4 -5.39 15.45 -8.08
CA PRO A 4 -6.04 14.19 -7.79
C PRO A 4 -6.46 14.18 -6.31
N PRO A 5 -7.71 13.85 -5.98
CA PRO A 5 -8.21 13.83 -4.62
C PRO A 5 -7.30 13.05 -3.68
N THR A 6 -6.71 13.78 -2.74
CA THR A 6 -5.68 13.32 -1.80
C THR A 6 -6.20 12.34 -0.75
N ARG A 7 -7.49 12.02 -0.78
CA ARG A 7 -8.16 11.08 0.13
C ARG A 7 -9.16 10.27 -0.66
N PHE A 8 -9.11 8.94 -0.53
CA PHE A 8 -10.15 8.08 -1.11
C PHE A 8 -11.53 8.53 -0.58
N PRO A 9 -12.39 9.06 -1.45
CA PRO A 9 -13.67 9.58 -1.04
C PRO A 9 -14.58 8.40 -0.73
N ARG A 10 -14.72 8.09 0.56
CA ARG A 10 -15.67 7.06 1.04
C ARG A 10 -17.12 7.38 0.64
N THR A 11 -17.40 8.60 0.22
CA THR A 11 -18.67 9.05 -0.36
C THR A 11 -18.92 8.45 -1.74
N ASP A 12 -17.86 8.13 -2.49
CA ASP A 12 -17.93 7.72 -3.90
C ASP A 12 -18.01 6.19 -4.04
N VAL A 13 -17.91 5.48 -2.91
CA VAL A 13 -18.35 4.10 -2.82
C VAL A 13 -19.86 4.11 -2.69
N ALA A 14 -20.55 3.67 -3.74
CA ALA A 14 -21.99 3.58 -3.75
C ALA A 14 -22.48 2.66 -2.63
N ALA A 15 -23.65 2.96 -2.06
CA ALA A 15 -24.27 2.09 -1.06
C ALA A 15 -24.50 0.65 -1.58
N SER A 16 -24.62 0.50 -2.90
CA SER A 16 -24.78 -0.77 -3.61
C SER A 16 -23.49 -1.61 -3.70
N PHE A 17 -22.31 -1.05 -3.40
CA PHE A 17 -21.03 -1.77 -3.50
C PHE A 17 -21.01 -3.05 -2.64
N GLY A 18 -21.60 -3.01 -1.44
CA GLY A 18 -21.70 -4.19 -0.56
C GLY A 18 -22.54 -5.32 -1.17
N GLU A 19 -23.63 -4.98 -1.86
CA GLU A 19 -24.48 -5.95 -2.55
C GLU A 19 -23.79 -6.51 -3.81
N ALA A 20 -23.02 -5.68 -4.53
CA ALA A 20 -22.19 -6.13 -5.65
C ALA A 20 -21.14 -7.17 -5.21
N VAL A 21 -20.44 -6.92 -4.09
CA VAL A 21 -19.48 -7.85 -3.50
C VAL A 21 -20.16 -9.17 -3.09
N LYS A 22 -21.33 -9.09 -2.47
CA LYS A 22 -22.12 -10.27 -2.08
C LYS A 22 -22.58 -11.08 -3.29
N GLY A 23 -23.00 -10.42 -4.36
CA GLY A 23 -23.35 -11.04 -5.64
C GLY A 23 -22.16 -11.77 -6.25
N ALA A 24 -21.03 -11.08 -6.43
CA ALA A 24 -19.81 -11.66 -6.99
C ALA A 24 -19.29 -12.84 -6.17
N ARG A 25 -19.35 -12.76 -4.83
CA ARG A 25 -19.00 -13.86 -3.94
C ARG A 25 -19.88 -15.09 -4.16
N LYS A 26 -21.19 -14.90 -4.29
CA LYS A 26 -22.15 -15.99 -4.54
C LYS A 26 -21.92 -16.63 -5.91
N THR A 27 -21.67 -15.84 -6.95
CA THR A 27 -21.36 -16.34 -8.30
C THR A 27 -20.10 -17.22 -8.30
N LYS A 28 -19.06 -16.84 -7.55
CA LYS A 28 -17.85 -17.65 -7.36
C LYS A 28 -18.00 -18.77 -6.32
N LYS A 29 -19.20 -18.99 -5.76
CA LYS A 29 -19.50 -19.98 -4.69
C LYS A 29 -18.57 -19.87 -3.48
N TRP A 30 -18.07 -18.67 -3.17
CA TRP A 30 -17.15 -18.47 -2.05
C TRP A 30 -17.87 -18.27 -0.72
N THR A 31 -17.32 -18.84 0.34
CA THR A 31 -17.76 -18.53 1.71
C THR A 31 -17.24 -17.15 2.12
N ARG A 32 -17.93 -16.46 3.05
CA ARG A 32 -17.47 -15.17 3.57
C ARG A 32 -16.09 -15.25 4.22
N THR A 33 -15.80 -16.38 4.87
CA THR A 33 -14.48 -16.68 5.44
C THR A 33 -13.43 -16.88 4.33
N GLY A 34 -13.80 -17.57 3.25
CA GLY A 34 -12.93 -17.76 2.10
C GLY A 34 -12.61 -16.47 1.34
N LEU A 35 -13.57 -15.55 1.24
CA LEU A 35 -13.33 -14.22 0.69
C LEU A 35 -12.43 -13.40 1.62
N ALA A 36 -12.72 -13.41 2.93
CA ALA A 36 -11.96 -12.69 3.94
C ALA A 36 -10.46 -13.07 3.94
N ARG A 37 -10.15 -14.36 3.81
CA ARG A 37 -8.77 -14.85 3.67
C ARG A 37 -8.09 -14.33 2.39
N ARG A 38 -8.79 -14.35 1.25
CA ARG A 38 -8.25 -13.90 -0.06
C ARG A 38 -7.92 -12.41 -0.07
N VAL A 39 -8.67 -11.58 0.65
CA VAL A 39 -8.47 -10.12 0.70
C VAL A 39 -7.77 -9.64 1.98
N GLY A 40 -7.35 -10.55 2.86
CA GLY A 40 -6.58 -10.22 4.06
C GLY A 40 -7.34 -9.46 5.15
N VAL A 41 -8.66 -9.68 5.29
CA VAL A 41 -9.49 -9.05 6.34
C VAL A 41 -10.22 -10.08 7.20
N THR A 42 -10.87 -9.62 8.27
CA THR A 42 -11.67 -10.50 9.12
C THR A 42 -13.01 -10.84 8.47
N ARG A 43 -13.54 -12.04 8.75
CA ARG A 43 -14.90 -12.46 8.32
C ARG A 43 -15.97 -11.42 8.68
N GLN A 44 -15.84 -10.81 9.85
CA GLN A 44 -16.80 -9.82 10.34
C GLN A 44 -16.77 -8.51 9.55
N THR A 45 -15.60 -8.14 9.00
CA THR A 45 -15.46 -7.01 8.07
C THR A 45 -16.26 -7.26 6.79
N ILE A 46 -16.16 -8.47 6.22
CA ILE A 46 -16.94 -8.86 5.04
C ILE A 46 -18.44 -8.89 5.34
N ILE A 47 -18.86 -9.40 6.50
CA ILE A 47 -20.29 -9.38 6.90
C ILE A 47 -20.82 -7.96 6.97
N ARG A 48 -20.08 -7.05 7.62
CA ARG A 48 -20.49 -5.64 7.74
C ARG A 48 -20.49 -4.92 6.40
N LEU A 49 -19.52 -5.22 5.54
CA LEU A 49 -19.45 -4.69 4.18
C LEU A 49 -20.65 -5.13 3.33
N GLU A 50 -20.93 -6.44 3.28
CA GLU A 50 -22.06 -7.00 2.53
C GLU A 50 -23.41 -6.50 3.04
N ALA A 51 -23.51 -6.17 4.33
CA ALA A 51 -24.72 -5.61 4.94
C ALA A 51 -24.82 -4.08 4.80
N GLY A 52 -23.87 -3.42 4.11
CA GLY A 52 -23.83 -1.96 3.96
C GLY A 52 -23.52 -1.18 5.24
N ARG A 53 -23.16 -1.87 6.34
CA ARG A 53 -22.92 -1.27 7.67
C ARG A 53 -21.52 -0.67 7.82
N THR A 54 -20.65 -0.80 6.83
CA THR A 54 -19.29 -0.25 6.88
C THR A 54 -18.87 0.19 5.49
N LYS A 55 -18.42 1.44 5.38
CA LYS A 55 -17.82 1.98 4.15
C LYS A 55 -16.38 1.48 4.02
N PRO A 56 -16.04 0.70 2.98
CA PRO A 56 -14.71 0.14 2.82
C PRO A 56 -13.68 1.24 2.61
N GLY A 57 -12.48 1.06 3.15
CA GLY A 57 -11.32 1.90 2.80
C GLY A 57 -10.74 1.50 1.45
N VAL A 58 -9.92 2.39 0.86
CA VAL A 58 -9.29 2.18 -0.45
C VAL A 58 -8.58 0.83 -0.60
N GLN A 59 -7.91 0.36 0.45
CA GLN A 59 -7.18 -0.91 0.44
C GLN A 59 -8.11 -2.11 0.29
N LEU A 60 -9.27 -2.08 0.98
CA LEU A 60 -10.26 -3.14 0.88
C LEU A 60 -10.97 -3.12 -0.48
N VAL A 61 -11.30 -1.93 -1.00
CA VAL A 61 -11.86 -1.79 -2.34
C VAL A 61 -10.90 -2.35 -3.39
N ARG A 62 -9.62 -1.96 -3.35
CA ARG A 62 -8.57 -2.47 -4.25
C ARG A 62 -8.40 -3.98 -4.16
N ALA A 63 -8.43 -4.55 -2.95
CA ALA A 63 -8.30 -5.99 -2.79
C ALA A 63 -9.49 -6.74 -3.39
N LEU A 64 -10.71 -6.19 -3.27
CA LEU A 64 -11.92 -6.77 -3.84
C LEU A 64 -12.00 -6.61 -5.36
N THR A 65 -11.58 -5.46 -5.90
CA THR A 65 -11.60 -5.17 -7.34
C THR A 65 -10.40 -5.73 -8.10
N HIS A 66 -9.48 -6.40 -7.40
CA HIS A 66 -8.34 -7.05 -8.03
C HIS A 66 -8.80 -8.14 -9.00
N PRO A 67 -8.20 -8.28 -10.20
CA PRO A 67 -8.60 -9.29 -11.19
C PRO A 67 -8.59 -10.73 -10.66
N SER A 68 -7.64 -11.08 -9.79
CA SER A 68 -7.58 -12.41 -9.17
C SER A 68 -8.68 -12.67 -8.13
N VAL A 69 -9.40 -11.63 -7.69
CA VAL A 69 -10.49 -11.74 -6.70
C VAL A 69 -11.83 -11.64 -7.43
N PHE A 70 -12.24 -10.44 -7.83
CA PHE A 70 -13.48 -10.25 -8.59
C PHE A 70 -13.29 -9.46 -9.90
N GLY A 71 -12.21 -8.69 -10.04
CA GLY A 71 -12.08 -7.72 -11.13
C GLY A 71 -13.01 -6.50 -10.92
N PRO A 72 -13.33 -5.76 -12.00
CA PRO A 72 -14.21 -4.60 -11.91
C PRO A 72 -15.56 -4.94 -11.27
N LEU A 73 -15.96 -4.19 -10.25
CA LEU A 73 -17.25 -4.34 -9.56
C LEU A 73 -18.08 -3.07 -9.73
N PRO A 74 -19.41 -3.19 -9.95
CA PRO A 74 -20.29 -2.02 -10.05
C PRO A 74 -20.42 -1.30 -8.70
N GLY A 75 -20.74 0.00 -8.76
CA GLY A 75 -20.89 0.85 -7.56
C GLY A 75 -19.58 1.53 -7.10
N LEU A 76 -18.61 1.62 -8.00
CA LEU A 76 -17.38 2.39 -7.82
C LEU A 76 -17.30 3.43 -8.95
N ASP A 77 -17.70 4.67 -8.67
CA ASP A 77 -17.60 5.80 -9.62
C ASP A 77 -16.21 6.47 -9.59
N TRP A 78 -15.27 5.82 -8.91
CA TRP A 78 -13.93 6.32 -8.68
C TRP A 78 -12.94 5.51 -9.50
N ASP A 79 -12.26 6.14 -10.46
CA ASP A 79 -11.09 5.56 -11.10
C ASP A 79 -10.02 5.32 -10.02
N LEU A 80 -9.86 4.06 -9.60
CA LEU A 80 -8.78 3.68 -8.71
C LEU A 80 -7.47 3.96 -9.46
N PRO A 81 -6.60 4.87 -8.97
CA PRO A 81 -5.33 5.10 -9.65
C PRO A 81 -4.58 3.77 -9.76
N ALA A 82 -4.08 3.49 -10.96
CA ALA A 82 -3.47 2.22 -11.35
C ALA A 82 -2.54 1.69 -10.26
N ARG A 83 -2.68 0.40 -9.95
CA ARG A 83 -1.97 -0.27 -8.87
C ARG A 83 -0.60 -0.73 -9.36
N ASP A 84 0.36 0.17 -9.52
CA ASP A 84 1.73 -0.27 -9.82
C ASP A 84 2.83 0.35 -8.94
N ALA A 85 2.55 1.38 -8.13
CA ALA A 85 3.51 1.86 -7.13
C ALA A 85 2.99 1.55 -5.73
N LEU A 86 3.77 0.81 -4.93
CA LEU A 86 3.62 0.89 -3.49
C LEU A 86 3.67 2.38 -3.12
N PRO A 87 2.68 2.89 -2.37
CA PRO A 87 2.60 4.34 -2.18
C PRO A 87 3.87 4.82 -1.46
N TRP A 88 4.36 6.02 -1.80
CA TRP A 88 5.74 6.44 -1.51
C TRP A 88 6.17 6.36 -0.04
N GLY A 89 5.36 6.87 0.88
CA GLY A 89 5.49 6.65 2.33
C GLY A 89 5.67 5.18 2.78
N PHE A 90 5.01 4.20 2.18
CA PHE A 90 5.21 2.78 2.51
C PHE A 90 6.59 2.31 2.05
N LEU A 91 7.00 2.67 0.83
CA LEU A 91 8.35 2.40 0.32
C LEU A 91 9.41 3.09 1.18
N ALA A 92 9.20 4.35 1.55
CA ALA A 92 10.09 5.10 2.42
C ALA A 92 10.19 4.46 3.83
N ARG A 93 9.07 3.92 4.35
CA ARG A 93 9.05 3.14 5.59
C ARG A 93 9.85 1.83 5.46
N LEU A 94 9.77 1.16 4.31
CA LEU A 94 10.57 -0.04 4.03
C LEU A 94 12.06 0.30 3.97
N ALA A 95 12.43 1.37 3.25
CA ALA A 95 13.80 1.87 3.20
C ALA A 95 14.33 2.20 4.61
N ARG A 96 13.54 2.91 5.43
CA ARG A 96 13.93 3.21 6.82
C ARG A 96 14.14 1.93 7.64
N ARG A 97 13.18 1.02 7.65
CA ARG A 97 13.29 -0.25 8.38
C ARG A 97 14.48 -1.06 7.89
N GLY A 98 14.73 -0.99 6.59
CA GLY A 98 15.86 -1.60 5.94
C GLY A 98 17.22 -1.08 6.34
N SER A 99 17.31 0.22 6.57
CA SER A 99 18.49 0.86 7.13
C SER A 99 18.66 0.62 8.64
N GLY A 100 17.71 -0.05 9.30
CA GLY A 100 17.71 -0.21 10.77
C GLY A 100 17.44 1.09 11.54
N GLN A 101 17.21 2.21 10.86
CA GLN A 101 17.07 3.52 11.48
C GLN A 101 15.73 3.64 12.24
N LYS A 102 15.82 4.22 13.45
CA LYS A 102 14.63 4.56 14.24
C LYS A 102 13.94 5.78 13.63
N LEU A 103 12.63 5.83 13.79
CA LEU A 103 11.80 6.91 13.26
C LEU A 103 12.25 8.30 13.75
N ARG A 104 12.67 8.41 15.02
CA ARG A 104 13.24 9.65 15.59
C ARG A 104 14.50 10.12 14.88
N GLN A 105 15.42 9.20 14.56
CA GLN A 105 16.69 9.53 13.92
C GLN A 105 16.48 10.07 12.51
N VAL A 106 15.57 9.46 11.74
CA VAL A 106 15.26 9.94 10.38
C VAL A 106 14.52 11.26 10.41
N ALA A 107 13.56 11.45 11.32
CA ALA A 107 12.84 12.71 11.47
C ALA A 107 13.79 13.88 11.79
N GLU A 108 14.74 13.65 12.70
CA GLU A 108 15.77 14.62 13.07
C GLU A 108 16.67 14.99 11.87
N LYS A 109 17.20 13.99 11.15
CA LYS A 109 18.00 14.22 9.93
C LYS A 109 17.22 14.94 8.82
N ALA A 110 15.94 14.63 8.69
CA ALA A 110 15.05 15.23 7.70
C ALA A 110 14.54 16.63 8.10
N GLY A 111 14.77 17.06 9.35
CA GLY A 111 14.27 18.35 9.85
C GLY A 111 12.75 18.42 10.01
N CYS A 112 12.10 17.28 10.30
CA CYS A 112 10.65 17.20 10.50
C CYS A 112 10.30 16.54 11.85
N SER A 113 9.02 16.61 12.24
CA SER A 113 8.56 15.96 13.47
C SER A 113 8.39 14.45 13.26
N THR A 114 8.48 13.67 14.34
CA THR A 114 8.18 12.23 14.31
C THR A 114 6.73 11.95 13.90
N ALA A 115 5.80 12.82 14.28
CA ALA A 115 4.40 12.74 13.86
C ALA A 115 4.27 12.93 12.35
N THR A 116 4.90 13.98 11.81
CA THR A 116 4.96 14.27 10.36
C THR A 116 5.50 13.08 9.57
N LEU A 117 6.63 12.51 10.00
CA LEU A 117 7.22 11.35 9.34
C LEU A 117 6.33 10.11 9.44
N THR A 118 5.70 9.89 10.60
CA THR A 118 4.77 8.76 10.80
C THR A 118 3.54 8.87 9.90
N ASP A 119 2.98 10.07 9.78
CA ASP A 119 1.80 10.31 8.95
C ASP A 119 2.14 10.16 7.47
N PHE A 120 3.31 10.61 7.05
CA PHE A 120 3.82 10.36 5.70
C PHE A 120 4.00 8.86 5.42
N GLU A 121 4.70 8.13 6.30
CA GLU A 121 4.93 6.68 6.17
C GLU A 121 3.65 5.84 6.19
N ARG A 122 2.55 6.40 6.70
CA ARG A 122 1.22 5.78 6.75
C ARG A 122 0.28 6.25 5.65
N HIS A 123 0.73 7.13 4.75
CA HIS A 123 -0.13 7.77 3.73
C HIS A 123 -1.30 8.57 4.31
N VAL A 124 -1.06 9.19 5.46
CA VAL A 124 -2.04 10.04 6.13
C VAL A 124 -1.83 11.51 5.74
N LEU A 125 -0.58 11.95 5.52
CA LEU A 125 -0.24 13.32 5.12
C LEU A 125 0.90 13.37 4.10
N TYR A 126 0.78 14.30 3.15
CA TYR A 126 1.84 14.70 2.23
C TYR A 126 2.42 16.02 2.74
N ASP A 127 3.57 15.97 3.40
CA ASP A 127 4.20 17.15 4.00
C ASP A 127 5.26 17.75 3.05
N PRO A 128 5.21 19.07 2.74
CA PRO A 128 6.20 19.74 1.91
C PRO A 128 7.64 19.61 2.41
N LYS A 129 7.86 19.42 3.72
CA LYS A 129 9.20 19.18 4.29
C LYS A 129 9.78 17.83 3.89
N ILE A 130 8.92 16.87 3.54
CA ILE A 130 9.31 15.53 3.08
C ILE A 130 9.35 15.47 1.56
N LEU A 131 8.43 16.14 0.86
CA LEU A 131 8.33 16.14 -0.61
C LEU A 131 9.16 17.25 -1.28
N GLY A 132 9.66 18.23 -0.52
CA GLY A 132 10.36 19.38 -1.08
C GLY A 132 9.42 20.43 -1.69
N ILE A 133 10.02 21.48 -2.27
CA ILE A 133 9.32 22.66 -2.80
C ILE A 133 8.49 22.33 -4.06
N ARG A 134 8.86 21.26 -4.77
CA ARG A 134 8.09 20.74 -5.90
C ARG A 134 7.41 19.44 -5.46
N HIS A 135 6.07 19.43 -5.46
CA HIS A 135 5.24 18.30 -5.03
C HIS A 135 5.38 17.03 -5.90
N ASP A 136 6.26 17.04 -6.90
CA ASP A 136 6.58 15.91 -7.79
C ASP A 136 7.86 15.16 -7.40
N ARG A 137 8.61 15.65 -6.40
CA ARG A 137 9.85 15.01 -5.93
C ARG A 137 9.84 14.75 -4.43
N VAL A 138 10.94 14.22 -3.94
CA VAL A 138 11.23 14.06 -2.52
C VAL A 138 12.27 15.10 -2.13
N GLY A 139 12.16 15.68 -0.94
CA GLY A 139 13.15 16.60 -0.43
C GLY A 139 14.51 15.92 -0.27
N GLU A 140 15.57 16.54 -0.78
CA GLU A 140 16.94 16.02 -0.75
C GLU A 140 17.41 15.64 0.67
N ARG A 141 17.06 16.46 1.67
CA ARG A 141 17.33 16.18 3.09
C ARG A 141 16.67 14.89 3.58
N TYR A 142 15.46 14.59 3.09
CA TYR A 142 14.77 13.35 3.49
C TYR A 142 15.35 12.13 2.77
N ALA A 143 15.69 12.27 1.49
CA ALA A 143 16.33 11.22 0.71
C ALA A 143 17.68 10.79 1.31
N THR A 144 18.54 11.76 1.59
CA THR A 144 19.84 11.54 2.24
C THR A 144 19.69 10.98 3.65
N ALA A 145 18.67 11.41 4.42
CA ALA A 145 18.36 10.85 5.74
C ALA A 145 18.03 9.35 5.71
N LEU A 146 17.35 8.88 4.66
CA LEU A 146 17.04 7.47 4.44
C LEU A 146 18.23 6.67 3.85
N GLY A 147 19.28 7.37 3.42
CA GLY A 147 20.50 6.78 2.90
C GLY A 147 20.55 6.63 1.39
N PHE A 148 19.64 7.28 0.66
CA PHE A 148 19.80 7.49 -0.78
C PHE A 148 20.94 8.49 -1.04
N GLU A 149 21.46 8.51 -2.27
CA GLU A 149 22.51 9.46 -2.68
C GLU A 149 21.95 10.88 -2.77
N ASP A 150 20.79 11.03 -3.40
CA ASP A 150 20.10 12.29 -3.58
C ASP A 150 18.56 12.08 -3.73
N SER A 151 17.83 13.16 -4.05
CA SER A 151 16.39 13.10 -4.30
C SER A 151 16.01 12.23 -5.49
N ASP A 152 16.88 12.11 -6.49
CA ASP A 152 16.60 11.47 -7.77
C ASP A 152 16.82 9.96 -7.66
N ASP A 153 17.86 9.54 -6.93
CA ASP A 153 18.09 8.19 -6.46
C ASP A 153 16.89 7.70 -5.63
N MET A 154 16.39 8.51 -4.69
CA MET A 154 15.18 8.15 -3.95
C MET A 154 13.94 8.10 -4.85
N PHE A 155 13.77 9.04 -5.77
CA PHE A 155 12.61 9.04 -6.68
C PHE A 155 12.61 7.80 -7.57
N ALA A 156 13.76 7.41 -8.12
CA ALA A 156 13.94 6.19 -8.91
C ALA A 156 13.55 4.93 -8.13
N PHE A 157 13.89 4.86 -6.83
CA PHE A 157 13.39 3.82 -5.93
C PHE A 157 11.86 3.83 -5.79
N LEU A 158 11.26 5.01 -5.59
CA LEU A 158 9.84 5.15 -5.33
C LEU A 158 8.96 4.79 -6.54
N VAL A 159 9.49 4.88 -7.75
CA VAL A 159 8.81 4.51 -9.00
C VAL A 159 9.28 3.18 -9.58
N ALA A 160 10.24 2.51 -8.92
CA ALA A 160 10.78 1.24 -9.40
C ALA A 160 9.72 0.13 -9.37
N ARG A 161 9.69 -0.67 -10.44
CA ARG A 161 8.83 -1.87 -10.51
C ARG A 161 9.29 -2.97 -9.55
N ASP A 162 10.58 -3.00 -9.23
CA ASP A 162 11.17 -3.86 -8.20
C ASP A 162 12.04 -3.04 -7.26
N ALA A 163 11.59 -2.93 -6.02
CA ALA A 163 12.26 -2.19 -4.94
C ALA A 163 13.36 -3.03 -4.24
N THR A 164 13.47 -4.33 -4.52
CA THR A 164 14.37 -5.24 -3.80
C THR A 164 15.85 -4.84 -3.91
N PRO A 165 16.40 -4.52 -5.10
CA PRO A 165 17.81 -4.14 -5.23
C PRO A 165 18.17 -2.89 -4.42
N TRP A 166 17.24 -1.94 -4.37
CA TRP A 166 17.37 -0.69 -3.63
C TRP A 166 17.41 -0.92 -2.13
N LEU A 167 16.50 -1.77 -1.63
CA LEU A 167 16.43 -2.12 -0.22
C LEU A 167 17.69 -2.89 0.21
N ASP A 168 18.20 -3.82 -0.60
CA ASP A 168 19.45 -4.52 -0.31
C ASP A 168 20.66 -3.57 -0.32
N ARG A 169 20.70 -2.59 -1.24
CA ARG A 169 21.73 -1.54 -1.24
C ARG A 169 21.70 -0.72 0.05
N ILE A 170 20.51 -0.33 0.51
CA ILE A 170 20.33 0.41 1.77
C ILE A 170 20.73 -0.46 2.96
N ALA A 171 20.30 -1.71 3.01
CA ALA A 171 20.67 -2.63 4.08
C ALA A 171 22.20 -2.76 4.17
N ALA A 172 22.88 -2.94 3.04
CA ALA A 172 24.33 -3.00 2.97
C ALA A 172 24.99 -1.71 3.48
N LYS A 173 24.51 -0.53 3.06
CA LYS A 173 25.04 0.78 3.48
C LYS A 173 24.99 0.98 5.00
N PHE A 174 24.02 0.40 5.68
CA PHE A 174 23.84 0.51 7.13
C PHE A 174 24.24 -0.76 7.90
N ASN A 175 25.00 -1.67 7.28
CA ASN A 175 25.42 -2.95 7.88
C ASN A 175 24.26 -3.75 8.48
N GLN A 176 23.09 -3.71 7.82
CA GLN A 176 21.90 -4.47 8.20
C GLN A 176 21.84 -5.80 7.41
N PRO A 177 21.23 -6.85 7.99
CA PRO A 177 20.98 -8.08 7.25
C PRO A 177 20.10 -7.82 6.03
N ARG A 178 20.36 -8.52 4.91
CA ARG A 178 19.62 -8.35 3.65
C ARG A 178 18.10 -8.42 3.88
N LEU A 179 17.40 -7.37 3.46
CA LEU A 179 15.95 -7.24 3.59
C LEU A 179 15.16 -8.22 2.72
N ALA A 180 15.80 -8.75 1.66
CA ALA A 180 15.22 -9.79 0.81
C ALA A 180 14.65 -10.96 1.62
N ASN A 181 15.17 -11.26 2.82
CA ASN A 181 14.63 -12.31 3.69
C ASN A 181 13.45 -11.86 4.57
N ALA A 182 13.38 -10.58 4.95
CA ALA A 182 12.36 -10.05 5.86
C ALA A 182 11.06 -9.62 5.15
N LEU A 183 11.13 -9.26 3.85
CA LEU A 183 9.99 -8.72 3.08
C LEU A 183 9.36 -9.69 2.07
N ARG A 184 9.94 -10.90 1.92
CA ARG A 184 9.46 -12.01 1.08
C ARG A 184 7.95 -12.29 1.17
N PRO A 185 7.28 -12.24 2.34
CA PRO A 185 5.84 -12.53 2.42
C PRO A 185 4.94 -11.46 1.79
N SER A 186 5.46 -10.25 1.57
CA SER A 186 4.68 -9.05 1.24
C SER A 186 5.00 -8.43 -0.12
N LEU A 187 6.07 -8.88 -0.78
CA LEU A 187 6.53 -8.37 -2.08
C LEU A 187 6.29 -9.33 -3.27
N ARG A 188 5.89 -10.59 -3.04
CA ARG A 188 5.36 -11.45 -4.12
C ARG A 188 3.84 -11.34 -4.16
N PRO A 189 3.20 -11.18 -5.34
CA PRO A 189 1.85 -11.70 -5.50
C PRO A 189 1.91 -13.18 -5.13
N ALA A 190 1.05 -13.64 -4.23
CA ALA A 190 1.00 -15.04 -3.85
C ALA A 190 1.00 -15.88 -5.14
N GLU A 191 1.96 -16.79 -5.29
CA GLU A 191 1.85 -17.85 -6.28
C GLU A 191 0.44 -18.45 -6.12
N PRO A 192 -0.29 -18.71 -7.23
CA PRO A 192 -1.62 -19.26 -7.12
C PRO A 192 -1.53 -20.53 -6.28
N VAL A 193 -2.21 -20.53 -5.14
CA VAL A 193 -2.34 -21.70 -4.30
C VAL A 193 -2.91 -22.79 -5.20
N LEU A 194 -2.14 -23.85 -5.43
CA LEU A 194 -2.62 -25.02 -6.18
C LEU A 194 -3.96 -25.43 -5.57
N GLU A 195 -5.00 -25.43 -6.40
CA GLU A 195 -6.31 -25.93 -6.03
C GLU A 195 -6.11 -27.40 -5.65
N ILE A 196 -6.16 -27.70 -4.36
CA ILE A 196 -6.31 -29.07 -3.90
C ILE A 196 -7.75 -29.43 -4.22
N ASP A 197 -7.94 -30.20 -5.29
CA ASP A 197 -9.21 -30.83 -5.61
C ASP A 197 -9.59 -31.75 -4.45
N LEU A 198 -10.45 -31.25 -3.57
CA LEU A 198 -11.13 -32.06 -2.56
C LEU A 198 -12.33 -32.74 -3.21
N ASN A 199 -12.03 -33.64 -4.15
CA ASN A 199 -12.93 -34.67 -4.65
C ASN A 199 -12.11 -35.96 -4.84
N THR A 200 -11.75 -36.59 -3.72
CA THR A 200 -11.53 -38.05 -3.63
C THR A 200 -11.92 -38.51 -2.24
#